data_AF-A0A9W6YB17-F1
#
_entry.id   AF-A0A9W6YB17-F1
#
_cell.length_a   1.000
_cell.length_b   1.000
_cell.length_c   1.000
_cell.angle_alpha   90.00
_cell.angle_beta   90.00
_cell.angle_gamma   90.00
#
_symmetry.space_group_name_H-M   'P 1'
#
loop_
_entity.id
_entity.type
_entity.pdbx_description
1 polymer ?
#
loop_
_entity_poly.entity_id
_entity_poly.type
_entity_poly.pdbx_seq_one_letter_code
_entity_poly.pdbx_strand_id
1 'polypeptide(L)'
;MAIEDAYVLSALLADVQHASELKAAFQAFEKVRLYRTQKVVATSHEAGQLYDFELPGYEDDVQKIAENLQKRMRWIWEEDLEQEVADAKLFYAATAKKKY
;
A
#
# COMPACT_ATOMS: atom_id res chain seq x y z
N MET A 1 -3.75 5.38 4.53
CA MET A 1 -3.32 5.23 3.12
C MET A 1 -2.86 6.55 2.54
N ALA A 2 -3.73 7.56 2.43
CA ALA A 2 -3.35 8.84 1.82
C ALA A 2 -2.10 9.53 2.42
N ILE A 3 -1.87 9.41 3.73
CA ILE A 3 -0.67 9.96 4.38
C ILE A 3 0.60 9.22 3.91
N GLU A 4 0.55 7.89 3.81
CA GLU A 4 1.65 7.08 3.26
C GLU A 4 1.89 7.42 1.78
N ASP A 5 0.81 7.60 1.01
CA ASP A 5 0.89 7.99 -0.40
C ASP A 5 1.58 9.36 -0.55
N ALA A 6 1.24 10.33 0.30
CA ALA A 6 1.91 11.63 0.32
C ALA A 6 3.40 11.51 0.68
N TYR A 7 3.75 10.63 1.63
CA TYR A 7 5.13 10.38 2.01
C TYR A 7 5.94 9.81 0.83
N VAL A 8 5.47 8.73 0.20
CA VAL A 8 6.17 8.09 -0.93
C VAL A 8 6.26 9.01 -2.14
N LEU A 9 5.15 9.67 -2.49
CA LEU A 9 5.12 10.57 -3.65
C LEU A 9 6.03 11.78 -3.46
N SER A 10 6.05 12.39 -2.26
CA SER A 10 6.93 13.52 -1.99
C SER A 10 8.41 13.13 -2.05
N ALA A 11 8.77 11.94 -1.55
CA ALA A 11 10.14 11.42 -1.63
C ALA A 11 10.61 11.17 -3.08
N LEU A 12 9.72 10.74 -3.97
CA LEU A 12 10.02 10.59 -5.40
C LEU A 12 10.15 11.93 -6.10
N LEU A 13 9.21 12.85 -5.85
CA LEU A 13 9.20 14.17 -6.49
C LEU A 13 10.41 15.02 -6.10
N ALA A 14 10.99 14.79 -4.91
CA ALA A 14 12.24 15.43 -4.49
C ALA A 14 13.44 15.07 -5.38
N ASP A 15 13.42 13.90 -6.04
CA ASP A 15 14.50 13.45 -6.94
C ASP A 15 14.26 13.85 -8.41
N VAL A 16 13.06 14.35 -8.75
CA VAL A 16 12.71 14.78 -10.11
C VAL A 16 13.36 16.12 -10.42
N GLN A 17 14.18 16.18 -11.47
CA GLN A 17 14.84 17.41 -11.91
C GLN A 17 14.11 18.08 -13.08
N HIS A 18 13.41 17.29 -13.89
CA HIS A 18 12.74 17.78 -15.10
C HIS A 18 11.32 17.24 -15.23
N ALA A 19 10.42 18.06 -15.79
CA ALA A 19 9.03 17.66 -16.03
C ALA A 19 8.90 16.39 -16.92
N SER A 20 9.90 16.11 -17.76
CA SER A 20 9.95 14.91 -18.61
C SER A 20 10.10 13.59 -17.82
N GLU A 21 10.51 13.67 -16.55
CA GLU A 21 10.71 12.54 -15.63
C GLU A 21 9.47 12.23 -14.79
N LEU A 22 8.50 13.16 -14.70
CA LEU A 22 7.28 13.00 -13.89
C LEU A 22 6.52 11.70 -14.21
N LYS A 23 6.46 11.32 -15.50
CA LYS A 23 5.83 10.06 -15.91
C LYS A 23 6.52 8.86 -15.27
N ALA A 24 7.85 8.84 -15.22
CA ALA A 24 8.61 7.75 -14.61
C ALA A 24 8.42 7.73 -13.08
N ALA A 25 8.38 8.91 -12.44
CA ALA A 25 8.10 9.02 -11.01
C ALA A 25 6.70 8.50 -10.65
N PHE A 26 5.66 8.88 -11.40
CA PHE A 26 4.30 8.38 -11.17
C PHE A 26 4.17 6.87 -11.42
N GLN A 27 4.87 6.32 -12.41
CA GLN A 27 4.90 4.87 -12.64
C GLN A 27 5.58 4.13 -11.47
N ALA A 28 6.65 4.68 -10.91
CA ALA A 28 7.31 4.12 -9.73
C ALA A 28 6.41 4.17 -8.49
N PHE A 29 5.72 5.28 -8.28
CA PHE A 29 4.72 5.44 -7.23
C PHE A 29 3.59 4.41 -7.35
N GLU A 30 2.96 4.31 -8.53
CA GLU A 30 1.89 3.34 -8.80
C GLU A 30 2.37 1.92 -8.53
N LYS A 31 3.61 1.59 -8.93
CA LYS A 31 4.16 0.23 -8.79
C LYS A 31 4.22 -0.26 -7.36
N VAL A 32 4.52 0.60 -6.40
CA VAL A 32 4.64 0.22 -4.98
C VAL A 32 3.33 0.43 -4.20
N ARG A 33 2.50 1.42 -4.56
CA ARG A 33 1.30 1.77 -3.77
C ARG A 33 0.00 1.11 -4.20
N LEU A 34 -0.14 0.74 -5.47
CA LEU A 34 -1.43 0.30 -6.02
C LEU A 34 -1.98 -0.95 -5.31
N TYR A 35 -1.13 -1.95 -5.11
CA TYR A 35 -1.54 -3.19 -4.44
C TYR A 35 -2.02 -2.94 -3.01
N ARG A 36 -1.25 -2.18 -2.24
CA ARG A 36 -1.54 -1.91 -0.82
C ARG A 36 -2.83 -1.12 -0.64
N THR A 37 -3.03 -0.08 -1.44
CA THR A 37 -4.24 0.75 -1.39
C THR A 37 -5.50 -0.05 -1.77
N GLN A 38 -5.43 -0.93 -2.77
CA GLN A 38 -6.54 -1.84 -3.11
C GLN A 38 -6.78 -2.89 -2.02
N LYS A 39 -5.73 -3.43 -1.41
CA LYS A 39 -5.83 -4.38 -0.30
C LYS A 39 -6.55 -3.76 0.90
N VAL A 40 -6.30 -2.47 1.21
CA VAL A 40 -7.05 -1.79 2.28
C VAL A 40 -8.55 -1.80 1.99
N VAL A 41 -8.96 -1.46 0.77
CA VAL A 41 -10.39 -1.43 0.40
C VAL A 41 -11.03 -2.81 0.58
N ALA A 42 -10.41 -3.86 0.03
CA ALA A 42 -10.93 -5.22 0.12
C ALA A 42 -11.03 -5.69 1.58
N THR A 43 -9.95 -5.52 2.36
CA THR A 43 -9.90 -6.02 3.75
C THR A 43 -10.68 -5.14 4.73
N SER A 44 -11.00 -3.89 4.38
CA SER A 44 -11.95 -3.05 5.12
C SER A 44 -13.38 -3.54 4.93
N HIS A 45 -13.76 -3.94 3.71
CA HIS A 45 -15.06 -4.56 3.47
C HIS A 45 -15.19 -5.90 4.23
N GLU A 46 -14.18 -6.76 4.13
CA GLU A 46 -14.11 -8.01 4.90
C GLU A 46 -14.18 -7.77 6.42
N ALA A 47 -13.61 -6.64 6.91
CA ALA A 47 -13.72 -6.26 8.32
C ALA A 47 -15.17 -6.05 8.74
N GLY A 48 -15.93 -5.30 7.94
CA GLY A 48 -17.34 -5.04 8.19
C GLY A 48 -18.12 -6.34 8.28
N GLN A 49 -17.95 -7.22 7.29
CA GLN A 49 -18.58 -8.54 7.29
C GLN A 49 -18.20 -9.37 8.52
N LEU A 50 -16.94 -9.31 8.98
CA LEU A 50 -16.52 -10.00 10.19
C LEU A 50 -17.21 -9.44 11.44
N TYR A 51 -17.37 -8.11 11.53
CA TYR A 51 -18.01 -7.46 12.67
C TYR A 51 -19.52 -7.78 12.75
N ASP A 52 -20.16 -7.93 11.60
CA ASP A 52 -21.59 -8.20 11.50
C ASP A 52 -21.92 -9.71 11.47
N PHE A 53 -20.93 -10.58 11.71
CA PHE A 53 -21.06 -12.05 11.67
C PHE A 53 -21.48 -12.61 10.29
N GLU A 54 -21.17 -11.89 9.21
CA GLU A 54 -21.50 -12.24 7.82
C GLU A 54 -20.30 -12.81 7.04
N LEU A 55 -19.09 -12.76 7.60
CA LEU A 55 -17.90 -13.24 6.90
C LEU A 55 -17.90 -14.77 6.80
N PRO A 56 -17.88 -15.35 5.57
CA PRO A 56 -17.91 -16.79 5.41
C PRO A 56 -16.75 -17.52 6.08
N GLY A 57 -17.05 -18.59 6.82
CA GLY A 57 -16.09 -19.40 7.57
C GLY A 57 -15.78 -18.90 8.99
N TYR A 58 -16.29 -17.72 9.37
CA TYR A 58 -16.24 -17.15 10.71
C TYR A 58 -17.63 -17.12 11.34
N GLU A 59 -18.61 -16.49 10.68
CA GLU A 59 -20.02 -16.39 11.11
C GLU A 59 -20.17 -16.18 12.62
N ASP A 60 -20.73 -17.13 13.39
CA ASP A 60 -20.94 -17.04 14.84
C ASP A 60 -19.83 -17.69 15.70
N ASP A 61 -18.73 -18.12 15.08
CA ASP A 61 -17.56 -18.67 15.76
C ASP A 61 -16.70 -17.55 16.38
N VAL A 62 -17.09 -17.15 17.60
CA VAL A 62 -16.45 -16.08 18.36
C VAL A 62 -14.95 -16.31 18.60
N GLN A 63 -14.49 -17.57 18.66
CA GLN A 63 -13.08 -17.87 18.85
C GLN A 63 -12.29 -17.55 17.57
N LYS A 64 -12.76 -17.97 16.40
CA LYS A 64 -12.13 -17.61 15.12
C LYS A 64 -12.14 -16.11 14.87
N ILE A 65 -13.24 -15.43 15.23
CA ILE A 65 -13.33 -13.97 15.11
C ILE A 65 -12.26 -13.32 15.98
N ALA A 66 -12.16 -13.72 17.25
CA ALA A 66 -11.15 -13.18 18.16
C ALA A 66 -9.72 -13.37 17.61
N GLU A 67 -9.41 -14.55 17.08
CA GLU A 67 -8.10 -14.85 16.48
C GLU A 67 -7.81 -13.99 15.24
N ASN A 68 -8.82 -13.70 14.42
CA ASN A 68 -8.72 -12.79 13.27
C ASN A 68 -8.47 -11.35 13.73
N LEU A 69 -9.29 -10.84 14.66
CA LEU A 69 -9.22 -9.48 15.19
C LEU A 69 -7.85 -9.16 15.78
N GLN A 70 -7.22 -10.11 16.46
CA GLN A 70 -5.88 -9.94 17.04
C GLN A 70 -4.77 -9.73 16.01
N LYS A 71 -4.94 -10.20 14.77
CA LYS A 71 -3.85 -10.28 13.77
C LYS A 71 -4.09 -9.39 12.56
N ARG A 72 -5.35 -9.08 12.25
CA ARG A 72 -5.77 -8.48 10.97
C ARG A 72 -5.20 -7.11 10.67
N MET A 73 -4.85 -6.32 11.67
CA MET A 73 -4.32 -4.95 11.48
C MET A 73 -2.79 -4.89 11.39
N ARG A 74 -2.08 -5.98 11.69
CA ARG A 74 -0.61 -5.97 11.71
C ARG A 74 0.00 -5.52 10.38
N TRP A 75 -0.51 -6.01 9.25
CA TRP A 75 0.00 -5.60 7.95
C TRP A 75 -0.23 -4.11 7.63
N ILE A 76 -1.20 -3.45 8.28
CA ILE A 76 -1.40 -2.00 8.15
C ILE A 76 -0.38 -1.27 9.01
N TRP A 77 -0.25 -1.67 10.27
CA TRP A 77 0.53 -0.95 11.30
C TRP A 77 2.02 -1.23 11.28
N GLU A 78 2.43 -2.42 10.83
CA GLU A 78 3.82 -2.90 10.85
C GLU A 78 4.47 -2.78 9.45
N GLU A 79 3.89 -1.98 8.55
CA GLU A 79 4.46 -1.76 7.21
C GLU A 79 5.73 -0.92 7.27
N ASP A 80 6.72 -1.31 6.47
CA ASP A 80 7.97 -0.57 6.31
C ASP A 80 7.87 0.44 5.16
N LEU A 81 7.40 1.65 5.48
CA LEU A 81 7.26 2.72 4.51
C LEU A 81 8.60 3.24 3.98
N GLU A 82 9.68 3.11 4.76
CA GLU A 82 11.01 3.51 4.33
C GLU A 82 11.51 2.56 3.23
N GLN A 83 11.26 1.26 3.38
CA GLN A 83 11.53 0.28 2.33
C GLN A 83 10.69 0.53 1.07
N GLU A 84 9.40 0.88 1.20
CA GLU A 84 8.58 1.24 0.02
C GLU A 84 9.16 2.46 -0.73
N VAL A 85 9.67 3.46 -0.02
CA VAL A 85 10.37 4.61 -0.65
C VAL A 85 11.63 4.14 -1.37
N ALA A 86 12.44 3.27 -0.75
CA ALA A 86 13.64 2.73 -1.36
C ALA A 86 13.31 1.98 -2.67
N ASP A 87 12.30 1.12 -2.64
CA ASP A 87 11.84 0.36 -3.81
C ASP A 87 11.31 1.30 -4.91
N ALA A 88 10.53 2.31 -4.53
CA ALA A 88 10.03 3.31 -5.47
C ALA A 88 11.18 4.05 -6.17
N LYS A 89 12.20 4.47 -5.42
CA LYS A 89 13.39 5.14 -5.98
C LYS A 89 14.18 4.22 -6.92
N LEU A 90 14.28 2.92 -6.60
CA LEU A 90 14.88 1.92 -7.50
C LEU A 90 14.09 1.79 -8.82
N PHE A 91 12.75 1.69 -8.76
CA PHE A 91 11.91 1.65 -9.96
C PHE A 91 12.01 2.93 -10.79
N TYR A 92 12.05 4.09 -10.12
CA TYR A 92 12.21 5.39 -10.77
C TYR A 92 13.53 5.47 -11.53
N ALA A 93 14.65 5.15 -10.87
CA ALA A 93 15.98 5.16 -11.49
C ALA A 93 16.09 4.21 -12.68
N ALA A 94 15.49 3.02 -12.59
CA ALA A 94 15.46 2.05 -13.70
C ALA A 94 14.62 2.53 -14.90
N THR A 95 13.58 3.33 -14.66
CA THR A 95 12.67 3.82 -15.70
C THR A 95 13.20 5.11 -16.35
N ALA A 96 13.81 6.00 -15.55
CA ALA A 96 14.42 7.24 -16.04
C ALA A 96 15.64 6.98 -16.95
N LYS A 97 16.47 5.96 -16.63
CA LYS A 97 17.66 5.59 -17.42
C LYS A 97 17.37 4.99 -18.79
N LYS A 98 16.14 4.56 -19.08
CA LYS A 98 15.78 3.98 -20.40
C LYS A 98 15.55 5.02 -21.50
N LYS A 99 15.78 6.31 -21.22
CA LYS A 99 15.42 7.42 -22.12
C LYS A 99 16.60 8.17 -22.75
N TYR A 100 17.84 7.75 -22.46
CA TYR A 100 19.07 8.27 -23.08
C TYR A 100 19.99 7.12 -23.50
#